data_AF-A0A7W6TW95-F1
#
_entry.id   AF-A0A7W6TW95-F1
#
_cell.length_a   1.000
_cell.length_b   1.000
_cell.length_c   1.000
_cell.angle_alpha   90.00
_cell.angle_beta   90.00
_cell.angle_gamma   90.00
#
_symmetry.space_group_name_H-M   'P 1'
#
loop_
_entity.id
_entity.type
_entity.pdbx_description
1 polymer ?
#
loop_
_entity_poly.entity_id
_entity_poly.type
_entity_poly.pdbx_seq_one_letter_code
_entity_poly.pdbx_strand_id
1 'polypeptide(L)'
;MTKQQCESSLRWSLNQTSVWRSGLAKRYFDDYRNQDAADRCRHIASIGAQLTDAQWRDLCPHFDPNGRTWLEALTRATREVGFRTCPTTFNDFADLLIGVLEREMA
;
A
#
# COMPACT_ATOMS: atom_id res chain seq x y z
N MET A 1 3.74 -15.12 -12.25
CA MET A 1 3.75 -14.52 -10.89
C MET A 1 2.50 -14.97 -10.14
N THR A 2 2.55 -15.10 -8.81
CA THR A 2 1.45 -15.68 -8.02
C THR A 2 0.74 -14.63 -7.16
N LYS A 3 -0.53 -14.92 -6.79
CA LYS A 3 -1.32 -14.13 -5.83
C LYS A 3 -0.57 -13.90 -4.51
N GLN A 4 0.08 -14.94 -3.99
CA GLN A 4 0.86 -14.84 -2.74
C GLN A 4 2.09 -13.93 -2.88
N GLN A 5 2.75 -13.92 -4.04
CA GLN A 5 3.85 -12.98 -4.32
C GLN A 5 3.33 -11.53 -4.38
N CYS A 6 2.15 -11.33 -4.98
CA CYS A 6 1.50 -10.01 -5.02
C CYS A 6 1.16 -9.52 -3.62
N GLU A 7 0.51 -10.35 -2.82
CA GLU A 7 0.20 -10.03 -1.42
C GLU A 7 1.45 -9.73 -0.59
N SER A 8 2.53 -10.48 -0.80
CA SER A 8 3.82 -10.23 -0.16
C SER A 8 4.41 -8.88 -0.57
N SER A 9 4.29 -8.50 -1.85
CA SER A 9 4.73 -7.21 -2.36
C SER A 9 3.96 -6.05 -1.72
N LEU A 10 2.63 -6.17 -1.60
CA LEU A 10 1.78 -5.17 -0.94
C LEU A 10 2.19 -4.99 0.53
N ARG A 11 2.29 -6.08 1.29
CA ARG A 11 2.68 -6.04 2.71
C ARG A 11 4.08 -5.48 2.89
N TRP A 12 5.02 -5.85 2.03
CA TRP A 12 6.38 -5.32 2.06
C TRP A 12 6.37 -3.80 1.87
N SER A 13 5.64 -3.30 0.87
CA SER A 13 5.54 -1.87 0.60
C SER A 13 4.93 -1.09 1.78
N LEU A 14 3.81 -1.57 2.34
CA LEU A 14 3.19 -0.98 3.54
C LEU A 14 4.17 -0.92 4.73
N ASN A 15 4.91 -1.99 4.98
CA ASN A 15 5.91 -2.02 6.05
C ASN A 15 7.06 -1.04 5.82
N GLN A 16 7.60 -0.96 4.60
CA GLN A 16 8.65 0.01 4.27
C GLN A 16 8.15 1.45 4.44
N THR A 17 6.92 1.73 4.00
CA THR A 17 6.31 3.06 4.19
C THR A 17 6.07 3.37 5.66
N SER A 18 5.65 2.40 6.48
CA SER A 18 5.52 2.58 7.94
C SER A 18 6.86 2.97 8.57
N VAL A 19 7.96 2.31 8.21
CA VAL A 19 9.31 2.62 8.70
C VAL A 19 9.73 4.03 8.29
N TRP A 20 9.55 4.38 7.01
CA TRP A 20 9.87 5.71 6.50
C TRP A 20 9.07 6.81 7.22
N ARG A 21 7.76 6.63 7.36
CA ARG A 21 6.87 7.56 8.08
C ARG A 21 7.24 7.70 9.56
N SER A 22 7.61 6.59 10.23
CA SER A 22 8.11 6.63 11.61
C SER A 22 9.40 7.46 11.72
N GLY A 23 10.29 7.36 10.72
CA GLY A 23 11.48 8.21 10.63
C GLY A 23 11.14 9.69 10.46
N LEU A 24 10.15 10.01 9.63
CA LEU A 24 9.65 11.38 9.47
C LEU A 24 9.01 11.91 10.75
N ALA A 25 8.22 11.11 11.47
CA ALA A 25 7.61 11.50 12.73
C ALA A 25 8.66 11.88 13.79
N LYS A 26 9.80 11.18 13.82
CA LYS A 26 10.93 11.55 14.70
C LYS A 26 11.58 12.89 14.31
N ARG A 27 11.64 13.19 13.01
CA ARG A 27 12.25 14.41 12.47
C ARG A 27 11.32 15.62 12.59
N TYR A 28 10.03 15.41 12.42
CA TYR A 28 8.96 16.41 12.41
C TYR A 28 7.97 16.06 13.53
N PHE A 29 8.41 16.22 14.78
CA PHE A 29 7.70 15.75 15.97
C PHE A 29 6.36 16.47 16.23
N ASP A 30 6.17 17.64 15.62
CA ASP A 30 4.95 18.44 15.65
C ASP A 30 3.90 17.96 14.63
N ASP A 31 4.32 17.20 13.60
CA ASP A 31 3.43 16.62 12.59
C ASP A 31 3.00 15.20 12.97
N TYR A 32 1.94 15.10 13.78
CA TYR A 32 1.34 13.84 14.23
C TYR A 32 0.85 12.95 13.08
N ARG A 33 0.60 13.49 11.88
CA ARG A 33 0.07 12.73 10.74
C ARG A 33 1.05 11.67 10.25
N ASN A 34 2.36 11.91 10.41
CA ASN A 34 3.37 10.91 10.03
C ASN A 34 3.31 9.68 10.95
N GLN A 35 3.08 9.87 12.25
CA GLN A 35 2.96 8.75 13.18
C GLN A 35 1.67 7.97 12.93
N ASP A 36 0.54 8.67 12.76
CA ASP A 36 -0.75 8.02 12.46
C ASP A 36 -0.69 7.20 11.16
N ALA A 37 -0.14 7.78 10.08
CA ALA A 37 0.06 7.06 8.83
C ALA A 37 1.01 5.85 8.98
N ALA A 38 2.07 5.97 9.78
CA ALA A 38 2.97 4.85 10.05
C ALA A 38 2.25 3.69 10.72
N ASP A 39 1.43 3.98 11.73
CA ASP A 39 0.71 2.99 12.51
C ASP A 39 -0.39 2.32 11.68
N ARG A 40 -1.10 3.08 10.85
CA ARG A 40 -2.07 2.54 9.88
C ARG A 40 -1.43 1.59 8.88
N CYS A 41 -0.33 1.99 8.23
CA CYS A 41 0.38 1.13 7.29
C CYS A 41 0.81 -0.20 7.94
N ARG A 42 1.35 -0.13 9.17
CA ARG A 42 1.74 -1.32 9.94
C ARG A 42 0.53 -2.18 10.28
N HIS A 43 -0.57 -1.57 10.72
CA HIS A 43 -1.79 -2.28 11.04
C HIS A 43 -2.30 -3.06 9.83
N ILE A 44 -2.51 -2.39 8.70
CA ILE A 44 -2.98 -3.01 7.46
C ILE A 44 -2.06 -4.17 7.03
N ALA A 45 -0.75 -3.99 7.11
CA ALA A 45 0.23 -5.04 6.76
C ALA A 45 0.21 -6.24 7.72
N SER A 46 -0.19 -6.03 8.97
CA SER A 46 -0.24 -7.07 10.02
C SER A 46 -1.53 -7.89 10.01
N ILE A 47 -2.61 -7.37 9.41
CA ILE A 47 -3.86 -8.12 9.27
C ILE A 47 -3.56 -9.30 8.34
N GLY A 48 -3.80 -10.53 8.80
CA GLY A 48 -3.64 -11.76 8.02
C GLY A 48 -4.64 -11.91 6.86
N ALA A 49 -5.28 -10.82 6.44
CA ALA A 49 -6.19 -10.78 5.31
C ALA A 49 -5.44 -11.00 4.00
N GLN A 50 -6.13 -11.62 3.05
CA GLN A 50 -5.64 -11.98 1.73
C GLN A 50 -6.43 -11.22 0.66
N LEU A 51 -5.88 -11.13 -0.54
CA LEU A 51 -6.64 -10.60 -1.67
C LEU A 51 -7.87 -11.47 -1.91
N THR A 52 -9.00 -10.86 -2.26
CA THR A 52 -10.10 -11.64 -2.86
C THR A 52 -9.69 -12.12 -4.25
N ASP A 53 -10.37 -13.12 -4.79
CA ASP A 53 -10.10 -13.58 -6.16
C ASP A 53 -10.43 -12.50 -7.21
N ALA A 54 -11.41 -11.64 -6.92
CA ALA A 54 -11.73 -10.48 -7.75
C ALA A 54 -10.57 -9.48 -7.76
N GLN A 55 -10.08 -9.08 -6.59
CA GLN A 55 -8.95 -8.15 -6.49
C GLN A 55 -7.68 -8.73 -7.12
N TRP A 56 -7.46 -10.04 -6.97
CA TRP A 56 -6.34 -10.69 -7.64
C TRP A 56 -6.48 -10.67 -9.16
N ARG A 57 -7.67 -10.97 -9.69
CA ARG A 57 -7.92 -10.89 -11.14
C ARG A 57 -7.64 -9.50 -11.69
N ASP A 58 -7.95 -8.45 -10.93
CA ASP A 58 -7.81 -7.07 -11.38
C ASP A 58 -6.35 -6.56 -11.20
N LEU A 59 -5.63 -7.03 -10.17
CA LEU A 59 -4.21 -6.72 -9.95
C LEU A 59 -3.25 -7.53 -10.83
N CYS A 60 -3.61 -8.78 -11.16
CA CYS A 60 -2.73 -9.73 -11.86
C CYS A 60 -2.17 -9.19 -13.20
N PRO A 61 -2.93 -8.49 -14.05
CA PRO A 61 -2.41 -7.92 -15.29
C PRO A 61 -1.33 -6.85 -15.09
N HIS A 62 -1.32 -6.21 -13.91
CA HIS A 62 -0.38 -5.13 -13.57
C HIS A 62 0.77 -5.60 -12.68
N PHE A 63 0.66 -6.81 -12.13
CA PHE A 63 1.62 -7.27 -11.14
C PHE A 63 2.96 -7.60 -11.78
N ASP A 64 3.93 -6.72 -11.54
CA ASP A 64 5.34 -6.94 -11.77
C ASP A 64 6.13 -6.40 -10.57
N PRO A 65 6.59 -7.25 -9.63
CA PRO A 65 7.26 -6.81 -8.41
C PRO A 65 8.58 -6.06 -8.68
N ASN A 66 9.15 -6.19 -9.88
CA ASN A 66 10.34 -5.43 -10.30
C ASN A 66 10.00 -4.32 -11.31
N GLY A 67 8.75 -4.23 -11.73
CA GLY A 67 8.27 -3.29 -12.73
C GLY A 67 8.16 -1.89 -12.15
N ARG A 68 8.65 -0.90 -12.91
CA ARG A 68 8.63 0.51 -12.49
C ARG A 68 7.21 0.99 -12.19
N THR A 69 6.26 0.73 -13.10
CA THR A 69 4.85 1.13 -12.95
C THR A 69 4.23 0.58 -11.67
N TRP A 70 4.44 -0.72 -11.38
CA TRP A 70 3.94 -1.35 -10.16
C TRP A 70 4.54 -0.72 -8.89
N LEU A 71 5.85 -0.52 -8.86
CA LEU A 71 6.55 0.08 -7.71
C LEU A 71 6.15 1.54 -7.47
N GLU A 72 5.95 2.31 -8.55
CA GLU A 72 5.47 3.69 -8.48
C GLU A 72 4.02 3.76 -7.98
N ALA A 73 3.13 2.91 -8.51
CA ALA A 73 1.74 2.81 -8.06
C ALA A 73 1.65 2.40 -6.59
N LEU A 74 2.42 1.41 -6.16
CA LEU A 74 2.52 1.02 -4.74
C LEU A 74 2.97 2.19 -3.88
N THR A 75 4.04 2.88 -4.29
CA THR A 75 4.59 4.02 -3.55
C THR A 75 3.57 5.16 -3.44
N ARG A 76 2.79 5.41 -4.49
CA ARG A 76 1.70 6.41 -4.47
C ARG A 76 0.59 5.97 -3.51
N ALA A 77 0.09 4.74 -3.67
CA ALA A 77 -0.98 4.20 -2.84
C ALA A 77 -0.61 4.20 -1.35
N THR A 78 0.59 3.72 -0.98
CA THR A 78 1.01 3.70 0.44
C THR A 78 1.24 5.09 1.02
N ARG A 79 1.64 6.09 0.21
CA ARG A 79 1.81 7.48 0.67
C ARG A 79 0.48 8.18 0.96
N GLU A 80 -0.60 7.75 0.30
CA GLU A 80 -1.94 8.29 0.51
C GLU A 80 -2.61 7.75 1.78
N VAL A 81 -2.10 6.66 2.35
CA VAL A 81 -2.59 6.07 3.61
C VAL A 81 -2.38 7.04 4.78
N GLY A 82 -3.46 7.37 5.48
CA GLY A 82 -3.45 8.28 6.62
C GLY A 82 -3.37 9.76 6.24
N PHE A 83 -3.50 10.09 4.94
CA PHE A 83 -3.56 11.47 4.45
C PHE A 83 -4.87 11.73 3.71
N ARG A 84 -4.91 11.53 2.39
CA ARG A 84 -6.15 11.75 1.61
C ARG A 84 -7.07 10.55 1.66
N THR A 85 -6.51 9.36 1.90
CA THR A 85 -7.24 8.11 1.98
C THR A 85 -6.95 7.42 3.30
N CYS A 86 -7.98 6.78 3.86
CA CYS A 86 -7.86 6.05 5.11
C CYS A 86 -8.31 4.60 4.88
N PRO A 87 -7.59 3.82 4.05
CA PRO A 87 -7.86 2.39 4.01
C PRO A 87 -7.70 1.82 5.41
N THR A 88 -8.65 1.00 5.83
CA THR A 88 -8.68 0.40 7.17
C THR A 88 -8.31 -1.06 7.13
N THR A 89 -8.56 -1.72 6.00
CA THR A 89 -8.27 -3.12 5.78
C THR A 89 -7.26 -3.33 4.66
N PHE A 90 -6.71 -4.55 4.59
CA PHE A 90 -5.85 -4.97 3.48
C PHE A 90 -6.58 -4.91 2.13
N ASN A 91 -7.88 -5.25 2.12
CA ASN A 91 -8.71 -5.22 0.94
C ASN A 91 -8.99 -3.78 0.49
N ASP A 92 -9.28 -2.85 1.41
CA ASP A 92 -9.44 -1.41 1.08
C ASP A 92 -8.17 -0.86 0.42
N PHE A 93 -7.00 -1.27 0.91
CA PHE A 93 -5.72 -0.87 0.34
C PHE A 93 -5.51 -1.48 -1.06
N ALA A 94 -5.91 -2.72 -1.28
CA ALA A 94 -5.87 -3.34 -2.60
C ALA A 94 -6.77 -2.58 -3.60
N ASP A 95 -7.97 -2.19 -3.19
CA ASP A 95 -8.90 -1.41 -4.03
C ASP A 95 -8.34 -0.02 -4.35
N LEU A 96 -7.71 0.63 -3.37
CA LEU A 96 -6.98 1.89 -3.59
C LEU A 96 -5.87 1.72 -4.64
N LEU A 97 -5.09 0.64 -4.55
CA LEU A 97 -4.01 0.34 -5.51
C LEU A 97 -4.56 0.10 -6.92
N ILE A 98 -5.63 -0.69 -7.05
CA ILE A 98 -6.31 -0.91 -8.33
C ILE A 98 -6.70 0.42 -8.95
N GLY A 99 -7.36 1.31 -8.19
CA GLY A 99 -7.74 2.62 -8.69
C GLY A 99 -6.56 3.52 -9.06
N VAL A 100 -5.39 3.38 -8.41
CA VAL A 100 -4.16 4.09 -8.82
C VAL A 100 -3.66 3.57 -10.17
N LEU A 101 -3.60 2.25 -10.33
CA LEU A 101 -3.14 1.60 -11.56
C LEU A 101 -4.05 1.91 -12.75
N GLU A 102 -5.37 1.89 -12.57
CA GLU A 102 -6.34 2.22 -13.62
C GLU A 102 -6.20 3.67 -14.11
N ARG A 103 -5.89 4.62 -13.22
CA ARG A 103 -5.68 6.03 -13.59
C ARG A 103 -4.38 6.29 -14.34
N GLU A 104 -3.36 5.45 -14.18
CA GLU A 104 -2.07 5.61 -14.88
C GLU A 104 -2.10 5.04 -16.31
N MET A 105 -3.14 4.28 -16.66
CA MET A 105 -3.32 3.68 -17.98
C MET A 105 -4.40 4.36 -18.83
N ALA A 106 -5.11 5.35 -18.27
CA ALA A 106 -6.09 6.18 -18.97
C ALA A 106 -5.41 7.42 -19.59
#